data_AF-A0A084B347-F1
#
_entry.id   AF-A0A084B347-F1
#
_cell.length_a   1.000
_cell.length_b   1.000
_cell.length_c   1.000
_cell.angle_alpha   90.00
_cell.angle_beta   90.00
_cell.angle_gamma   90.00
#
_symmetry.space_group_name_H-M   'P 1'
#
loop_
_entity.id
_entity.type
_entity.pdbx_description
1 polymer ?
#
loop_
_entity_poly.entity_id
_entity_poly.type
_entity_poly.pdbx_seq_one_letter_code
_entity_poly.pdbx_strand_id
1 'polypeptide(L)'
;MASRNYPESVMTTKQTPDEEKNLALCKEYMAIAYSPEENTGGKSVAHLCHPDSWFWSPATFPGCQTPMDYAESHSVVMTSVKDLHIIRFDQAWAKDGHVLLRYTAEGSHGGLPSP
;
A
#
# COMPACT_ATOMS: atom_id res chain seq x y z
N MET A 1 -1.64 -3.21 -17.61
CA MET A 1 -2.55 -3.21 -16.46
C MET A 1 -3.64 -2.18 -16.74
N ALA A 2 -4.91 -2.49 -16.49
CA ALA A 2 -5.99 -1.51 -16.65
C ALA A 2 -5.75 -0.34 -15.68
N SER A 3 -6.04 0.89 -16.09
CA SER A 3 -5.84 2.08 -15.25
C SER A 3 -6.88 2.09 -14.13
N ARG A 4 -6.51 1.59 -12.95
CA ARG A 4 -7.26 1.83 -11.72
C ARG A 4 -7.24 3.34 -11.44
N ASN A 5 -8.40 3.92 -11.19
CA ASN A 5 -8.48 5.30 -10.75
C ASN A 5 -8.14 5.35 -9.26
N TYR A 6 -6.96 5.88 -8.95
CA TYR A 6 -6.55 6.11 -7.57
C TYR A 6 -7.10 7.44 -7.05
N PRO A 7 -7.21 7.59 -5.72
CA PRO A 7 -7.47 8.89 -5.11
C PRO A 7 -6.51 9.98 -5.59
N GLU A 8 -6.96 11.23 -5.50
CA GLU A 8 -6.18 12.39 -5.93
C GLU A 8 -4.77 12.37 -5.32
N SER A 9 -3.78 12.71 -6.14
CA SER A 9 -2.38 12.75 -5.72
C SER A 9 -1.80 14.14 -5.88
N VAL A 10 -1.28 14.70 -4.79
CA VAL A 10 -0.54 15.96 -4.82
C VAL A 10 0.89 15.65 -5.30
N MET A 11 1.13 15.90 -6.59
CA MET A 11 2.43 15.69 -7.22
C MET A 11 3.38 16.85 -6.88
N THR A 12 4.45 16.59 -6.13
CA THR A 12 5.39 17.65 -5.70
C THR A 12 6.58 17.84 -6.63
N THR A 13 6.70 17.01 -7.68
CA THR A 13 7.73 17.14 -8.72
C THR A 13 7.26 16.52 -10.03
N LYS A 14 7.81 16.99 -11.16
CA LYS A 14 7.58 16.39 -12.48
C LYS A 14 8.15 14.97 -12.51
N GLN A 15 7.46 14.08 -13.23
CA GLN A 15 7.85 12.70 -13.37
C GLN A 15 8.22 12.42 -14.83
N THR A 16 9.20 11.55 -15.02
CA THR A 16 9.44 10.86 -16.29
C THR A 16 8.45 9.70 -16.46
N PRO A 17 8.29 9.17 -17.68
CA PRO A 17 7.39 8.02 -17.91
C PRO A 17 7.72 6.78 -17.09
N ASP A 18 9.00 6.54 -16.75
CA ASP A 18 9.38 5.40 -15.91
C ASP A 18 9.08 5.65 -14.43
N GLU A 19 9.29 6.88 -13.97
CA GLU A 19 8.90 7.30 -12.62
C GLU A 19 7.37 7.22 -12.41
N GLU A 20 6.56 7.54 -13.44
CA GLU A 20 5.11 7.35 -13.42
C GLU A 20 4.71 5.87 -13.27
N LYS A 21 5.45 4.95 -13.93
CA LYS A 21 5.22 3.50 -13.77
C LYS A 21 5.54 3.05 -12.35
N ASN A 22 6.64 3.53 -11.77
CA ASN A 22 7.01 3.21 -10.39
C ASN A 22 5.95 3.70 -9.40
N LEU A 23 5.45 4.93 -9.59
CA LEU A 23 4.34 5.46 -8.80
C LEU A 23 3.07 4.64 -8.95
N ALA A 24 2.71 4.24 -10.18
CA ALA A 24 1.53 3.42 -10.42
C ALA A 24 1.65 2.05 -9.74
N LEU A 25 2.82 1.41 -9.80
CA LEU A 25 3.10 0.14 -9.14
C LEU A 25 2.93 0.25 -7.62
N CYS A 26 3.53 1.27 -7.00
CA CYS A 26 3.39 1.48 -5.56
C CYS A 26 1.96 1.83 -5.15
N LYS A 27 1.23 2.61 -5.95
CA LYS A 27 -0.18 2.92 -5.67
C LYS A 27 -1.07 1.67 -5.78
N GLU A 28 -0.80 0.78 -6.74
CA GLU A 28 -1.52 -0.48 -6.86
C GLU A 28 -1.28 -1.37 -5.62
N TYR A 29 -0.01 -1.50 -5.20
CA TYR A 29 0.32 -2.23 -3.99
C TYR A 29 -0.43 -1.69 -2.77
N MET A 30 -0.40 -0.36 -2.59
CA MET A 30 -1.09 0.29 -1.47
C MET A 30 -2.60 0.10 -1.54
N ALA A 31 -3.19 0.20 -2.73
CA ALA A 31 -4.62 -0.01 -2.93
C ALA A 31 -5.05 -1.42 -2.56
N ILE A 32 -4.29 -2.45 -2.96
CA ILE A 32 -4.57 -3.84 -2.59
C ILE A 32 -4.35 -4.05 -1.10
N ALA A 33 -3.20 -3.65 -0.55
CA ALA A 33 -2.85 -3.91 0.85
C ALA A 33 -3.81 -3.23 1.85
N TYR A 34 -4.40 -2.09 1.48
CA TYR A 34 -5.36 -1.33 2.30
C TYR A 34 -6.83 -1.67 2.02
N SER A 35 -7.12 -2.58 1.09
CA SER A 35 -8.49 -2.95 0.72
C SER A 35 -8.97 -4.14 1.55
N PRO A 36 -10.06 -4.00 2.33
CA PRO A 36 -10.66 -5.12 3.05
C PRO A 36 -11.24 -6.20 2.13
N GLU A 37 -11.52 -5.86 0.87
CA GLU A 37 -12.06 -6.79 -0.13
C GLU A 37 -10.96 -7.55 -0.87
N GLU A 38 -9.81 -6.91 -1.13
CA GLU A 38 -8.74 -7.48 -1.97
C GLU A 38 -7.57 -8.04 -1.15
N ASN A 39 -7.29 -7.49 0.04
CA ASN A 39 -6.20 -7.96 0.87
C ASN A 39 -6.55 -9.30 1.53
N THR A 40 -6.18 -10.38 0.86
CA THR A 40 -6.30 -11.76 1.35
C THR A 40 -4.96 -12.30 1.88
N GLY A 41 -4.06 -11.40 2.29
CA GLY A 41 -2.72 -11.70 2.77
C GLY A 41 -1.65 -11.53 1.69
N GLY A 42 -0.43 -12.01 1.96
CA GLY A 42 0.76 -11.72 1.14
C GLY A 42 0.64 -12.11 -0.34
N LYS A 43 -0.18 -13.12 -0.66
CA LYS A 43 -0.42 -13.57 -2.06
C LYS A 43 -1.11 -12.52 -2.91
N SER A 44 -1.92 -11.64 -2.32
CA SER A 44 -2.66 -10.60 -3.05
C SER A 44 -1.72 -9.59 -3.72
N VAL A 45 -0.55 -9.34 -3.13
CA VAL A 45 0.43 -8.35 -3.61
C VAL A 45 1.70 -8.96 -4.22
N ALA A 46 1.92 -10.27 -4.08
CA ALA A 46 3.18 -10.93 -4.46
C ALA A 46 3.57 -10.69 -5.94
N HIS A 47 2.61 -10.51 -6.84
CA HIS A 47 2.85 -10.23 -8.26
C HIS A 47 3.41 -8.82 -8.54
N LEU A 48 3.40 -7.94 -7.54
CA LEU A 48 3.94 -6.57 -7.61
C LEU A 48 5.33 -6.48 -6.97
N CYS A 49 5.79 -7.53 -6.29
CA CYS A 49 7.01 -7.54 -5.52
C CYS A 49 8.02 -8.53 -6.10
N HIS A 50 9.29 -8.14 -6.11
CA HIS A 50 10.35 -9.07 -6.47
C HIS A 50 10.57 -10.08 -5.32
N PRO A 51 10.91 -11.36 -5.58
CA PRO A 51 11.06 -12.39 -4.53
C PRO A 51 12.13 -12.10 -3.48
N ASP A 52 13.11 -11.23 -3.77
CA ASP A 52 14.17 -10.81 -2.85
C ASP A 52 13.88 -9.46 -2.15
N SER A 53 12.67 -8.93 -2.33
CA SER A 53 12.27 -7.67 -1.71
C SER A 53 12.20 -7.79 -0.19
N TRP A 54 12.63 -6.74 0.49
CA TRP A 54 12.65 -6.65 1.94
C TRP A 54 11.81 -5.46 2.41
N PHE A 55 11.30 -5.56 3.62
CA PHE A 55 10.49 -4.56 4.28
C PHE A 55 11.13 -4.17 5.62
N TRP A 56 11.02 -2.90 5.96
CA TRP A 56 11.61 -2.36 7.17
C TRP A 56 10.68 -1.38 7.85
N SER A 57 10.08 -1.83 8.96
CA SER A 57 9.33 -0.99 9.88
C SER A 57 9.31 -1.62 11.28
N PRO A 58 10.47 -1.70 11.96
CA PRO A 58 10.59 -2.46 13.20
C PRO A 58 9.74 -1.92 14.36
N ALA A 59 9.41 -0.62 14.34
CA ALA A 59 8.61 0.01 15.38
C ALA A 59 7.10 -0.24 15.21
N THR A 60 6.62 -0.40 13.97
CA THR A 60 5.19 -0.51 13.68
C THR A 60 4.78 -1.94 13.35
N PHE A 61 5.65 -2.70 12.68
CA PHE A 61 5.41 -4.09 12.26
C PHE A 61 6.61 -4.96 12.68
N PRO A 62 6.77 -5.23 13.98
CA PRO A 62 7.86 -6.05 14.47
C PRO A 62 7.80 -7.45 13.85
N GLY A 63 8.91 -7.90 13.26
CA GLY A 63 9.01 -9.23 12.65
C GLY A 63 8.58 -9.33 11.17
N CYS A 64 7.98 -8.29 10.58
CA CYS A 64 7.73 -8.26 9.14
C CYS A 64 9.05 -8.00 8.39
N GLN A 65 9.41 -8.89 7.46
CA GLN A 65 10.69 -8.82 6.74
C GLN A 65 10.53 -8.59 5.23
N THR A 66 9.35 -8.85 4.69
CA THR A 66 9.04 -8.68 3.27
C THR A 66 7.77 -7.84 3.07
N PRO A 67 7.56 -7.27 1.88
CA PRO A 67 6.28 -6.62 1.55
C PRO A 67 5.09 -7.57 1.70
N MET A 68 5.27 -8.85 1.38
CA MET A 68 4.23 -9.86 1.56
C MET A 68 3.88 -10.06 3.04
N ASP A 69 4.86 -10.03 3.95
CA ASP A 69 4.60 -10.10 5.40
C ASP A 69 3.81 -8.89 5.88
N TYR A 70 4.12 -7.71 5.35
CA TYR A 70 3.36 -6.49 5.63
C TYR A 70 1.90 -6.65 5.18
N ALA A 71 1.65 -7.11 3.96
CA ALA A 71 0.28 -7.33 3.48
C ALA A 71 -0.46 -8.41 4.28
N GLU A 72 0.23 -9.49 4.66
CA GLU A 72 -0.27 -10.54 5.56
C GLU A 72 -0.72 -9.95 6.91
N SER A 73 0.16 -9.20 7.57
CA SER A 73 -0.14 -8.51 8.82
C SER A 73 -1.32 -7.55 8.67
N HIS A 74 -1.38 -6.81 7.56
CA HIS A 74 -2.45 -5.85 7.30
C HIS A 74 -3.79 -6.53 7.02
N SER A 75 -3.80 -7.75 6.44
CA SER A 75 -5.05 -8.51 6.22
C SER A 75 -5.81 -8.80 7.53
N VAL A 76 -5.07 -9.02 8.62
CA VAL A 76 -5.65 -9.20 9.96
C VAL A 76 -6.31 -7.91 10.43
N VAL A 77 -5.67 -6.75 10.20
CA VAL A 77 -6.25 -5.43 10.52
C VAL A 77 -7.53 -5.19 9.72
N MET A 78 -7.57 -5.59 8.45
CA MET A 78 -8.76 -5.43 7.58
C MET A 78 -9.98 -6.19 8.11
N THR A 79 -9.80 -7.27 8.87
CA THR A 79 -10.93 -7.96 9.53
C THR A 79 -11.67 -7.09 10.54
N SER A 80 -10.95 -6.13 11.14
CA SER A 80 -11.44 -5.23 12.18
C SER A 80 -11.86 -3.86 11.64
N VAL A 81 -11.47 -3.51 10.41
CA VAL A 81 -11.79 -2.22 9.75
C VAL A 81 -12.30 -2.51 8.33
N LYS A 82 -13.60 -2.75 8.20
CA LYS A 82 -14.21 -3.32 6.99
C LYS A 82 -14.40 -2.34 5.83
N ASP A 83 -14.26 -1.05 6.10
CA ASP A 83 -14.44 0.07 5.19
C ASP A 83 -13.16 0.89 5.03
N LEU A 84 -11.99 0.32 5.40
CA LEU A 84 -10.72 1.02 5.24
C LEU A 84 -10.47 1.35 3.76
N HIS A 85 -10.14 2.60 3.48
CA HIS A 85 -9.72 3.03 2.16
C HIS A 85 -8.82 4.27 2.23
N ILE A 86 -7.96 4.42 1.22
CA ILE A 86 -7.14 5.64 1.05
C ILE A 86 -8.02 6.72 0.45
N ILE A 87 -8.05 7.91 1.05
CA ILE A 87 -8.85 9.05 0.57
C ILE A 87 -8.02 10.04 -0.26
N ARG A 88 -6.70 10.10 -0.04
CA ARG A 88 -5.80 11.01 -0.76
C ARG A 88 -4.35 10.58 -0.64
N PHE A 89 -3.55 10.86 -1.68
CA PHE A 89 -2.10 10.93 -1.57
C PHE A 89 -1.65 12.39 -1.38
N ASP A 90 -1.40 12.78 -0.13
CA ASP A 90 -0.97 14.11 0.28
C ASP A 90 0.43 14.49 -0.24
N GLN A 91 1.23 13.50 -0.62
CA GLN A 91 2.47 13.68 -1.36
C GLN A 91 2.76 12.42 -2.18
N ALA A 92 3.04 12.59 -3.46
CA ALA A 92 3.47 11.51 -4.32
C ALA A 92 4.57 11.97 -5.29
N TRP A 93 5.69 11.26 -5.29
CA TRP A 93 6.73 11.41 -6.31
C TRP A 93 7.58 10.14 -6.39
N ALA A 94 8.15 9.90 -7.56
CA ALA A 94 9.26 8.99 -7.73
C ALA A 94 10.50 9.75 -8.21
N LYS A 95 11.66 9.19 -7.91
CA LYS A 95 12.92 9.61 -8.49
C LYS A 95 13.78 8.37 -8.70
N ASP A 96 14.11 8.13 -9.97
CA ASP A 96 14.84 6.92 -10.36
C ASP A 96 14.12 5.67 -9.82
N GLY A 97 14.78 4.84 -9.01
CA GLY A 97 14.20 3.64 -8.40
C GLY A 97 13.44 3.85 -7.08
N HIS A 98 13.26 5.08 -6.61
CA HIS A 98 12.67 5.37 -5.31
C HIS A 98 11.30 6.00 -5.46
N VAL A 99 10.37 5.62 -4.60
CA VAL A 99 9.02 6.20 -4.53
C VAL A 99 8.76 6.67 -3.12
N LEU A 100 8.20 7.88 -2.99
CA LEU A 100 7.66 8.40 -1.75
C LEU A 100 6.16 8.60 -1.90
N LEU A 101 5.41 8.00 -0.98
CA LEU A 101 3.98 8.22 -0.81
C LEU A 101 3.72 8.68 0.62
N ARG A 102 3.03 9.81 0.77
CA ARG A 102 2.33 10.21 2.00
C ARG A 102 0.85 10.23 1.66
N TYR A 103 0.04 9.61 2.49
CA TYR A 103 -1.38 9.44 2.23
C TYR A 103 -2.18 9.54 3.51
N THR A 104 -3.47 9.81 3.32
CA THR A 104 -4.49 9.76 4.35
C THR A 104 -5.44 8.61 4.01
N ALA A 105 -5.72 7.77 5.00
CA ALA A 105 -6.68 6.68 4.90
C ALA A 105 -7.66 6.77 6.08
N GLU A 106 -8.90 6.33 5.86
CA GLU A 106 -9.93 6.33 6.88
C GLU A 106 -10.69 5.00 6.87
N GLY A 107 -11.26 4.65 8.02
CA GLY A 107 -12.06 3.46 8.21
C GLY A 107 -12.64 3.42 9.63
N SER A 108 -13.68 2.62 9.78
CA SER A 108 -14.46 2.45 11.01
C SER A 108 -14.12 1.11 11.67
N HIS A 109 -13.75 1.15 12.96
CA HIS A 109 -13.49 -0.07 13.72
C HIS A 109 -14.79 -0.83 13.99
N GLY A 110 -14.88 -2.06 13.49
CA GLY A 110 -16.07 -2.93 13.53
C GLY A 110 -16.26 -3.75 14.81
N GLY A 111 -15.46 -3.51 15.85
CA GLY A 111 -15.70 -4.03 17.21
C GLY A 111 -15.15 -5.43 17.53
N LEU A 112 -14.46 -6.10 16.59
CA LEU A 112 -13.60 -7.23 16.94
C LEU A 112 -12.25 -6.69 17.40
N PRO A 113 -11.75 -7.06 18.59
CA PRO A 113 -10.45 -6.58 19.05
C PRO A 113 -9.34 -7.01 18.07
N SER A 114 -8.48 -6.08 17.69
CA SER A 114 -7.21 -6.43 17.03
C SER A 114 -6.34 -7.20 18.02
N PRO A 115 -5.70 -8.32 17.62
CA PRO A 115 -4.79 -9.07 18.49
C PRO A 115 -3.61 -8.22 18.98
#